data_AF-A0A1H1XEC4-F1
#
_entry.id   AF-A0A1H1XEC4-F1
#
_cell.length_a   1.000
_cell.length_b   1.000
_cell.length_c   1.000
_cell.angle_alpha   90.00
_cell.angle_beta   90.00
_cell.angle_gamma   90.00
#
_symmetry.space_group_name_H-M   'P 1'
#
loop_
_entity.id
_entity.type
_entity.pdbx_description
1 polymer ?
#
loop_
_entity_poly.entity_id
_entity_poly.type
_entity_poly.pdbx_seq_one_letter_code
_entity_poly.pdbx_strand_id
1 'polypeptide(L)'
;MIWEVGMRYLTLAADYMDPVLTEVDGGAVSLGEAGLSRDLIDDIISWNADYQEIVRVVPGERRDRLSDIMRLDERGLELARRVASEASPARVRYYSEGLLKHLD
;
A
#
# COMPACT_ATOMS: atom_id res chain seq x y z
N MET A 1 0.95 12.39 -23.59
CA MET A 1 0.88 11.23 -22.67
C MET A 1 -0.39 10.50 -23.05
N ILE A 2 -0.29 9.35 -23.71
CA ILE A 2 -1.47 8.58 -24.13
C ILE A 2 -1.78 7.64 -22.97
N TRP A 3 -2.86 7.93 -22.24
CA TRP A 3 -3.38 7.02 -21.24
C TRP A 3 -4.00 5.83 -21.97
N GLU A 4 -3.66 4.60 -21.59
CA GLU A 4 -4.41 3.43 -22.05
C GLU A 4 -5.79 3.47 -21.39
N VAL A 5 -6.82 3.67 -22.20
CA VAL A 5 -8.22 3.74 -21.76
C VAL A 5 -8.55 2.45 -21.01
N GLY A 6 -8.77 2.54 -19.69
CA GLY A 6 -9.15 1.42 -18.83
C GLY A 6 -8.09 0.96 -17.83
N MET A 7 -6.82 1.39 -17.93
CA MET A 7 -5.77 0.99 -16.97
C MET A 7 -5.76 1.89 -15.74
N ARG A 8 -5.89 1.29 -14.55
CA ARG A 8 -5.82 2.00 -13.26
C ARG A 8 -4.37 2.15 -12.79
N TYR A 9 -4.04 3.28 -12.20
CA TYR A 9 -2.74 3.53 -11.58
C TYR A 9 -2.95 3.76 -10.09
N LEU A 10 -2.55 2.79 -9.29
CA LEU A 10 -2.81 2.75 -7.85
C LEU A 10 -1.49 2.89 -7.08
N THR A 11 -1.57 3.50 -5.91
CA THR A 11 -0.52 3.46 -4.88
C THR A 11 -1.09 2.76 -3.66
N LEU A 12 -0.45 1.69 -3.21
CA LEU A 12 -0.70 1.09 -1.90
C LEU A 12 0.24 1.73 -0.89
N ALA A 13 -0.32 2.30 0.17
CA ALA A 13 0.42 2.83 1.32
C ALA A 13 -0.28 2.42 2.62
N ALA A 14 0.50 2.34 3.69
CA ALA A 14 -0.08 2.30 5.03
C ALA A 14 -0.57 3.72 5.37
N ASP A 15 -1.66 3.85 6.11
CA ASP A 15 -2.15 5.15 6.56
C ASP A 15 -2.82 5.00 7.92
N TYR A 16 -2.77 6.08 8.69
CA TYR A 16 -3.28 6.19 10.03
C TYR A 16 -4.78 5.89 10.17
N MET A 17 -5.57 6.18 9.12
CA MET A 17 -7.03 6.06 9.16
C MET A 17 -7.54 4.77 8.52
N ASP A 18 -7.04 4.39 7.35
CA ASP A 18 -7.44 3.19 6.59
C ASP A 18 -6.33 2.79 5.61
N PRO A 19 -6.14 1.51 5.23
CA PRO A 19 -5.17 1.17 4.19
C PRO A 19 -5.54 1.88 2.88
N VAL A 20 -4.67 2.74 2.37
CA VAL A 20 -5.02 3.57 1.20
C VAL A 20 -4.49 2.91 -0.06
N LEU A 21 -5.42 2.45 -0.90
CA LEU A 21 -5.20 2.43 -2.33
C LEU A 21 -5.57 3.80 -2.87
N THR A 22 -4.62 4.55 -3.41
CA THR A 22 -4.90 5.86 -4.03
C THR A 22 -4.77 5.74 -5.53
N GLU A 23 -5.77 6.21 -6.28
CA GLU A 23 -5.59 6.48 -7.70
C GLU A 23 -4.73 7.72 -7.89
N VAL A 24 -3.71 7.62 -8.74
CA VAL A 24 -2.76 8.71 -9.02
C VAL A 24 -3.48 10.03 -9.38
N ASP A 25 -4.63 9.95 -10.04
CA ASP A 25 -5.43 11.10 -10.47
C ASP A 25 -6.83 11.19 -9.83
N GLY A 26 -7.20 10.21 -8.97
CA GLY A 26 -8.60 9.96 -8.56
C GLY A 26 -8.86 10.02 -7.05
N GLY A 27 -7.83 10.12 -6.22
CA GLY A 27 -7.97 10.12 -4.77
C GLY A 27 -8.07 8.70 -4.20
N ALA A 28 -8.54 8.58 -2.96
CA ALA A 28 -8.62 7.30 -2.27
C ALA A 28 -9.65 6.35 -2.91
N VAL A 29 -9.28 5.09 -3.03
CA VAL A 29 -10.09 3.98 -3.52
C VAL A 29 -10.39 3.05 -2.37
N SER A 30 -11.67 2.79 -2.13
CA SER A 30 -12.07 1.77 -1.17
C SER A 30 -11.60 0.38 -1.63
N LEU A 31 -10.99 -0.39 -0.72
CA LEU A 31 -10.53 -1.76 -1.03
C LEU A 31 -11.67 -2.65 -1.55
N GLY A 32 -12.90 -2.44 -1.03
CA GLY A 32 -14.10 -3.17 -1.47
C GLY A 32 -14.58 -2.78 -2.87
N GLU A 33 -14.26 -1.57 -3.33
CA GLU A 33 -14.57 -1.08 -4.68
C GLU A 33 -13.44 -1.39 -5.68
N ALA A 34 -12.27 -1.81 -5.20
CA ALA A 34 -11.13 -2.18 -6.02
C ALA A 34 -11.26 -3.56 -6.68
N GLY A 35 -12.33 -4.31 -6.41
CA GLY A 35 -12.56 -5.63 -7.00
C GLY A 35 -11.66 -6.73 -6.43
N LEU A 36 -11.12 -6.52 -5.23
CA LEU A 36 -10.22 -7.45 -4.56
C LEU A 36 -11.00 -8.56 -3.85
N SER A 37 -10.35 -9.72 -3.73
CA SER A 37 -10.83 -10.82 -2.91
C SER A 37 -10.86 -10.41 -1.44
N ARG A 38 -11.80 -10.98 -0.68
CA ARG A 38 -11.93 -10.71 0.75
C ARG A 38 -10.65 -11.05 1.52
N ASP A 39 -10.00 -12.15 1.17
CA ASP A 39 -8.75 -12.59 1.79
C ASP A 39 -7.63 -11.56 1.58
N LEU A 40 -7.50 -10.99 0.38
CA LEU A 40 -6.52 -9.93 0.12
C LEU A 40 -6.86 -8.63 0.86
N ILE A 41 -8.15 -8.28 0.97
CA ILE A 41 -8.59 -7.11 1.75
C ILE A 41 -8.20 -7.30 3.23
N ASP A 42 -8.50 -8.47 3.80
CA ASP A 42 -8.18 -8.78 5.20
C ASP A 42 -6.66 -8.77 5.45
N ASP A 43 -5.86 -9.27 4.50
CA ASP A 43 -4.40 -9.23 4.56
C ASP A 43 -3.85 -7.79 4.53
N ILE A 44 -4.42 -6.91 3.70
CA ILE A 44 -4.05 -5.49 3.62
C ILE A 44 -4.41 -4.77 4.91
N ILE A 45 -5.59 -5.03 5.48
CA ILE A 45 -6.02 -4.45 6.76
C ILE A 45 -5.08 -4.88 7.89
N SER A 46 -4.76 -6.18 7.97
CA SER A 46 -3.81 -6.72 8.95
C SER A 46 -2.43 -6.09 8.79
N TRP A 47 -1.92 -5.97 7.56
CA TRP A 47 -0.64 -5.33 7.29
C TRP A 47 -0.63 -3.85 7.70
N ASN A 48 -1.68 -3.09 7.40
CA ASN A 48 -1.78 -1.68 7.79
C ASN A 48 -1.79 -1.54 9.32
N ALA A 49 -2.50 -2.42 10.02
CA ALA A 49 -2.53 -2.45 11.48
C ALA A 49 -1.14 -2.68 12.09
N ASP A 50 -0.36 -3.64 11.55
CA ASP A 50 1.02 -3.86 11.98
C ASP A 50 1.90 -2.63 11.71
N TYR A 51 1.65 -1.92 10.61
CA TYR A 51 2.39 -0.71 10.25
C TYR A 51 2.04 0.49 11.16
N GLN A 52 0.87 0.52 11.79
CA GLN A 52 0.48 1.61 12.70
C GLN A 52 1.45 1.79 13.86
N GLU A 53 2.04 0.69 14.34
CA GLU A 53 3.06 0.74 15.39
C GLU A 53 4.32 1.49 14.94
N ILE A 54 4.57 1.59 13.65
CA ILE A 54 5.71 2.30 13.03
C ILE A 54 5.35 3.73 12.65
N VAL A 55 4.17 3.96 12.03
CA VAL A 55 3.76 5.31 11.57
C VAL A 55 3.70 6.32 12.72
N ARG A 56 3.28 5.86 13.90
CA ARG A 56 3.12 6.67 15.13
C ARG A 56 4.44 7.06 15.80
N VAL A 57 5.57 6.49 15.34
CA VAL A 57 6.88 6.69 15.94
C VAL A 57 7.54 7.94 15.37
N VAL A 58 8.10 8.78 16.25
CA VAL A 58 8.81 10.00 15.85
C VAL A 58 10.05 9.66 15.01
N PRO A 59 10.47 10.53 14.07
CA PRO A 59 11.53 10.20 13.10
C PRO A 59 12.85 9.66 13.70
N GLY A 60 13.21 10.09 14.92
CA GLY A 60 14.43 9.63 15.60
C GLY A 60 14.37 8.16 16.05
N GLU A 61 13.19 7.67 16.43
CA GLU A 61 12.97 6.31 16.94
C GLU A 61 12.72 5.30 15.81
N ARG A 62 12.39 5.76 14.59
CA ARG A 62 12.24 4.88 13.42
C ARG A 62 13.53 4.15 13.04
N ARG A 63 14.70 4.74 13.34
CA ARG A 63 16.01 4.10 13.10
C ARG A 63 16.16 2.78 13.86
N ASP A 64 15.65 2.72 15.07
CA ASP A 64 15.73 1.53 15.92
C ASP A 64 14.74 0.44 15.49
N ARG A 65 13.82 0.78 14.58
CA ARG A 65 12.80 -0.10 14.01
C ARG A 65 13.07 -0.48 12.56
N LEU A 66 14.28 -0.23 12.04
CA LEU A 66 14.59 -0.45 10.63
C LEU A 66 14.30 -1.89 10.17
N SER A 67 14.60 -2.89 10.98
CA SER A 67 14.30 -4.29 10.66
C SER A 67 12.80 -4.56 10.58
N ASP A 68 12.00 -3.96 11.46
CA ASP A 68 10.55 -4.08 11.45
C ASP A 68 9.96 -3.39 10.21
N ILE A 69 10.48 -2.20 9.87
CA ILE A 69 10.11 -1.45 8.65
C ILE A 69 10.40 -2.29 7.41
N MET A 70 11.60 -2.86 7.28
CA MET A 70 11.98 -3.67 6.12
C MET A 70 11.08 -4.89 5.95
N ARG A 71 10.77 -5.60 7.04
CA ARG A 71 9.85 -6.74 7.02
C ARG A 71 8.44 -6.35 6.57
N LEU A 72 7.94 -5.21 7.06
CA LEU A 72 6.62 -4.70 6.69
C LEU A 72 6.59 -4.18 5.25
N ASP A 73 7.67 -3.58 4.77
CA ASP A 73 7.83 -3.12 3.39
C ASP A 73 7.86 -4.28 2.41
N GLU A 74 8.55 -5.38 2.75
CA GLU A 74 8.54 -6.61 1.95
C GLU A 74 7.12 -7.17 1.79
N ARG A 75 6.35 -7.21 2.89
CA ARG A 75 4.93 -7.60 2.85
C ARG A 75 4.09 -6.61 2.03
N GLY A 76 4.35 -5.31 2.16
CA GLY A 76 3.68 -4.26 1.37
C GLY A 76 3.90 -4.42 -0.14
N LEU A 77 5.13 -4.75 -0.56
CA LEU A 77 5.47 -5.04 -1.96
C LEU A 77 4.75 -6.29 -2.49
N GLU A 78 4.68 -7.35 -1.69
CA GLU A 78 3.93 -8.55 -2.05
C GLU A 78 2.43 -8.26 -2.23
N LEU A 79 1.83 -7.50 -1.30
CA LEU A 79 0.44 -7.07 -1.40
C LEU A 79 0.19 -6.22 -2.63
N ALA A 80 1.07 -5.27 -2.97
CA ALA A 80 0.96 -4.46 -4.18
C ALA A 80 0.92 -5.33 -5.46
N ARG A 81 1.75 -6.38 -5.52
CA ARG A 81 1.74 -7.34 -6.65
C ARG A 81 0.44 -8.13 -6.72
N ARG A 82 -0.10 -8.56 -5.58
CA ARG A 82 -1.40 -9.25 -5.51
C ARG A 82 -2.55 -8.34 -5.95
N VAL A 83 -2.58 -7.10 -5.48
CA VAL A 83 -3.56 -6.09 -5.92
C VAL A 83 -3.48 -5.87 -7.43
N ALA A 84 -2.28 -5.77 -8.01
CA ALA A 84 -2.13 -5.59 -9.45
C ALA A 84 -2.69 -6.78 -10.24
N SER A 85 -2.59 -8.00 -9.70
CA SER A 85 -3.14 -9.20 -10.30
C SER A 85 -4.67 -9.25 -10.22
N GLU A 86 -5.27 -8.81 -9.11
CA GLU A 86 -6.72 -8.90 -8.88
C GLU A 86 -7.50 -7.71 -9.47
N ALA A 87 -6.96 -6.49 -9.37
CA ALA A 87 -7.60 -5.26 -9.87
C ALA A 87 -7.35 -5.02 -11.38
N SER A 88 -7.00 -6.06 -12.14
CA SER A 88 -6.54 -5.96 -13.53
C SER A 88 -7.63 -5.38 -14.46
N PRO A 89 -7.28 -4.43 -15.36
CA PRO A 89 -5.93 -3.91 -15.61
C PRO A 89 -5.55 -2.76 -14.65
N ALA A 90 -4.56 -3.02 -13.78
CA ALA A 90 -4.01 -2.03 -12.85
C ALA A 90 -2.48 -2.11 -12.79
N ARG A 91 -1.82 -0.95 -12.66
CA ARG A 91 -0.44 -0.85 -12.16
C ARG A 91 -0.50 -0.35 -10.74
N VAL A 92 0.15 -1.07 -9.83
CA VAL A 92 0.19 -0.73 -8.41
C VAL A 92 1.62 -0.40 -8.03
N ARG A 93 1.83 0.78 -7.47
CA ARG A 93 3.07 1.17 -6.79
C ARG A 93 2.92 0.95 -5.29
N TYR A 94 4.02 0.72 -4.61
CA TYR A 94 4.07 0.70 -3.16
C TYR A 94 4.77 1.95 -2.63
N TYR A 95 4.27 2.52 -1.54
CA TYR A 95 4.92 3.60 -0.80
C TYR A 95 5.18 3.13 0.64
N SER A 96 6.45 3.18 1.05
CA SER A 96 6.87 2.86 2.41
C SER A 96 6.69 4.08 3.31
N GLU A 97 5.81 3.98 4.30
CA GLU A 97 5.60 5.01 5.33
C GLU A 97 6.76 5.07 6.34
N GLY A 98 7.49 3.97 6.52
CA GLY A 98 8.66 3.88 7.38
C GLY A 98 9.85 4.63 6.77
N LEU A 99 10.08 4.45 5.47
CA LEU A 99 11.18 5.05 4.72
C LEU A 99 10.82 6.34 3.99
N LEU A 100 9.52 6.66 3.90
CA LEU A 100 8.95 7.83 3.22
C LEU A 100 9.35 7.91 1.73
N LYS A 101 9.26 6.78 1.02
CA LYS A 101 9.58 6.70 -0.42
C LYS A 101 8.85 5.55 -1.11
N HIS A 102 8.75 5.65 -2.43
CA HIS A 102 8.35 4.51 -3.26
C HIS A 102 9.43 3.43 -3.30
N LEU A 103 8.98 2.18 -3.28
CA LEU A 103 9.82 1.00 -3.50
C LEU A 103 9.29 0.25 -4.73
N ASP A 104 10.19 -0.44 -5.41
CA ASP A 104 9.94 -1.24 -6.62
C ASP A 104 9.94 -2.75 -6.33
#